data_AF-K1TM28-F1
#
_entry.id   AF-K1TM28-F1
#
_cell.length_a   1.000
_cell.length_b   1.000
_cell.length_c   1.000
_cell.angle_alpha   90.00
_cell.angle_beta   90.00
_cell.angle_gamma   90.00
#
_symmetry.space_group_name_H-M   'P 1'
#
loop_
_entity.id
_entity.type
_entity.pdbx_description
1 polymer ?
#
loop_
_entity_poly.entity_id
_entity_poly.type
_entity_poly.pdbx_seq_one_letter_code
_entity_poly.pdbx_strand_id
1 'polypeptide(L)' 'MISTVIDQSLGLEFPIFQGGMAWVADASLAAGVSNAGGLGIIAAMNSNGEQLREEIRK' A
#
# COMPACT_ATOMS: atom_id res chain seq x y z
N MET A 1 12.79 8.69 -16.11
CA MET A 1 12.16 7.95 -15.00
C MET A 1 13.27 7.25 -14.23
N ILE A 2 13.25 7.29 -12.90
CA ILE A 2 14.27 6.65 -12.05
C ILE A 2 13.88 5.18 -11.89
N SER A 3 14.78 4.26 -12.26
CA SER A 3 14.59 2.82 -12.03
C SER A 3 15.62 2.32 -11.02
N THR A 4 15.18 1.41 -10.16
CA THR A 4 15.92 0.84 -9.04
C THR A 4 15.65 -0.66 -8.94
N VAL A 5 16.32 -1.34 -8.02
CA VAL A 5 16.02 -2.75 -7.72
C VAL A 5 14.60 -2.96 -7.16
N ILE A 6 14.01 -1.92 -6.56
CA ILE A 6 12.72 -2.01 -5.86
C ILE A 6 11.56 -2.14 -6.84
N ASP A 7 11.46 -1.23 -7.83
CA ASP A 7 10.44 -1.29 -8.88
C ASP A 7 10.52 -2.59 -9.68
N GLN A 8 11.72 -3.05 -10.01
CA GLN A 8 11.92 -4.31 -10.74
C GLN A 8 11.51 -5.54 -9.94
N SER A 9 11.81 -5.57 -8.64
CA SER A 9 11.50 -6.74 -7.79
C SER A 9 10.02 -6.83 -7.42
N LEU A 10 9.34 -5.68 -7.32
CA LEU A 10 7.95 -5.59 -6.87
C LEU A 10 6.95 -5.32 -8.00
N GLY A 11 7.42 -5.07 -9.23
CA GLY A 11 6.57 -4.80 -10.39
C GLY A 11 5.87 -3.44 -10.32
N LEU A 12 6.55 -2.42 -9.79
CA LEU A 12 6.01 -1.06 -9.63
C LEU A 12 6.42 -0.18 -10.82
N GLU A 13 5.60 0.83 -11.14
CA GLU A 13 5.98 1.89 -12.10
C GLU A 13 6.87 2.93 -11.43
N PHE A 14 6.58 3.24 -10.17
CA PHE A 14 7.32 4.20 -9.36
C PHE A 14 7.89 3.51 -8.12
N PRO A 15 9.19 3.67 -7.82
CA PRO A 15 9.80 3.18 -6.58
C PRO A 15 9.41 4.06 -5.39
N ILE A 16 8.11 4.30 -5.20
CA ILE A 16 7.51 5.17 -4.19
C ILE A 16 6.54 4.35 -3.37
N PHE A 17 6.72 4.36 -2.05
CA PHE A 17 5.84 3.70 -1.11
C PHE A 17 5.03 4.74 -0.35
N GLN A 18 3.75 4.48 -0.17
CA GLN A 18 2.99 5.20 0.85
C GLN A 18 3.23 4.52 2.19
N GLY A 19 3.80 5.25 3.15
CA GLY A 19 4.16 4.69 4.46
C GLY A 19 2.91 4.26 5.25
N GLY A 20 2.99 3.15 5.98
CA GLY A 20 1.89 2.68 6.83
C GLY A 20 1.57 3.69 7.94
N MET A 21 0.44 4.39 7.80
CA MET A 21 0.00 5.44 8.71
C MET A 21 -1.26 4.97 9.45
N ALA A 22 -1.14 4.79 10.77
CA ALA A 22 -2.30 4.46 11.59
C ALA A 22 -3.43 5.49 11.41
N TRP A 23 -4.66 5.01 11.32
CA TRP A 23 -5.88 5.83 11.12
C TRP A 23 -6.03 6.54 9.77
N VAL A 24 -5.02 6.49 8.89
CA VAL A 24 -5.02 7.17 7.58
C VAL A 24 -4.88 6.18 6.42
N ALA A 25 -4.05 5.16 6.61
CA ALA A 25 -3.73 4.18 5.58
C ALA A 25 -4.73 3.03 5.56
N ASP A 26 -5.95 3.33 5.11
CA ASP A 26 -7.02 2.36 4.82
C ASP A 26 -6.86 1.76 3.40
N ALA A 27 -7.78 0.87 3.03
CA ALA A 27 -7.83 0.28 1.69
C ALA A 27 -7.93 1.34 0.58
N SER A 28 -8.67 2.43 0.82
CA SER A 28 -8.91 3.49 -0.17
C SER A 28 -7.60 4.19 -0.55
N LEU A 29 -6.80 4.58 0.45
CA LEU A 29 -5.50 5.22 0.23
C LEU A 29 -4.50 4.24 -0.40
N ALA A 30 -4.41 3.02 0.13
CA ALA A 30 -3.50 2.00 -0.39
C ALA A 30 -3.83 1.65 -1.85
N ALA A 31 -5.11 1.47 -2.19
CA ALA A 31 -5.57 1.22 -3.55
C ALA A 31 -5.27 2.42 -4.47
N GLY A 32 -5.50 3.65 -4.02
CA GLY A 32 -5.18 4.85 -4.79
C GLY A 32 -3.71 4.94 -5.19
N VAL A 33 -2.80 4.64 -4.26
CA VAL A 33 -1.35 4.62 -4.52
C VAL A 33 -0.96 3.47 -5.45
N SER A 34 -1.54 2.28 -5.23
CA SER A 34 -1.26 1.09 -6.05
C SER A 34 -1.73 1.28 -7.48
N ASN A 35 -2.92 1.86 -7.68
CA ASN A 35 -3.46 2.19 -9.00
C ASN A 35 -2.65 3.27 -9.73
N ALA A 36 -1.98 4.16 -8.99
CA ALA A 36 -1.08 5.15 -9.53
C ALA A 36 0.33 4.61 -9.84
N GLY A 37 0.58 3.31 -9.61
CA GLY A 37 1.85 2.64 -9.94
C GLY A 37 2.89 2.60 -8.82
N GLY A 38 2.55 3.05 -7.60
CA GLY A 38 3.39 2.92 -6.40
C GLY A 38 3.01 1.71 -5.54
N LEU A 39 3.62 1.59 -4.36
CA LEU A 39 3.25 0.58 -3.36
C LEU A 39 2.32 1.19 -2.30
N GLY A 40 1.05 0.80 -2.32
CA GLY A 40 0.09 1.12 -1.25
C GLY A 40 0.22 0.17 -0.06
N ILE A 41 0.07 0.70 1.16
CA ILE A 41 0.22 -0.08 2.39
C ILE A 41 -0.96 0.18 3.31
N ILE A 42 -1.71 -0.86 3.68
CA ILE A 42 -2.77 -0.80 4.69
C ILE A 42 -2.14 -0.93 6.08
N ALA A 43 -2.47 -0.01 7.00
CA ALA A 43 -1.96 -0.05 8.37
C ALA A 43 -2.79 -0.99 9.26
N ALA A 44 -2.17 -2.08 9.73
CA ALA A 44 -2.83 -3.05 10.62
C ALA A 44 -2.99 -2.57 12.07
N MET A 45 -2.06 -1.78 12.59
CA MET A 45 -1.93 -1.32 13.99
C MET A 45 -2.91 -1.95 15.02
N ASN A 46 -4.02 -1.27 15.34
CA ASN A 46 -4.98 -1.68 16.37
C ASN A 46 -6.15 -2.52 15.81
N SER A 47 -6.12 -2.87 14.52
CA SER A 47 -7.12 -3.70 13.88
C SER A 47 -6.93 -5.16 14.30
N ASN A 48 -8.03 -5.85 14.57
CA ASN A 48 -8.01 -7.30 14.69
C ASN A 48 -7.86 -7.97 13.31
N GLY A 49 -7.65 -9.29 13.31
CA GLY A 49 -7.41 -10.04 12.06
C GLY A 49 -8.58 -10.05 11.07
N GLU A 50 -9.82 -9.92 11.54
CA GLU A 50 -11.00 -9.82 10.66
C GLU A 50 -11.09 -8.44 10.03
N GLN A 51 -10.93 -7.38 10.83
CA GLN A 51 -10.92 -5.99 10.35
C GLN A 51 -9.83 -5.77 9.30
N LEU A 52 -8.61 -6.26 9.53
CA LEU A 52 -7.54 -6.16 8.54
C LEU A 52 -7.87 -6.95 7.27
N ARG A 53 -8.50 -8.12 7.39
CA ARG A 53 -8.90 -8.95 6.24
C ARG A 53 -9.98 -8.28 5.40
N GLU A 54 -10.91 -7.54 6.03
CA GLU A 54 -11.91 -6.75 5.32
C GLU A 54 -11.24 -5.64 4.49
N GLU A 55 -10.32 -4.88 5.09
CA GLU A 55 -9.58 -3.84 4.37
C GLU A 55 -8.74 -4.42 3.21
N ILE A 56 -8.11 -5.58 3.37
CA ILE A 56 -7.35 -6.25 2.29
C ILE A 56 -8.25 -6.66 1.11
N ARG A 57 -9.55 -6.92 1.35
CA ARG A 57 -10.49 -7.45 0.34
C ARG A 57 -11.36 -6.38 -0.31
N LYS A 58 -11.30 -5.15 0.16
CA LYS A 58 -12.07 -4.01 -0.33
C LYS A 58 -11.43 -3.41 -1.58
#